data_AF-A0A257VVA1-F1
#
_entry.id   AF-A0A257VVA1-F1
#
_cell.length_a   1.000
_cell.length_b   1.000
_cell.length_c   1.000
_cell.angle_alpha   90.00
_cell.angle_beta   90.00
_cell.angle_gamma   90.00
#
_symmetry.space_group_name_H-M   'P 1'
#
loop_
_entity.id
_entity.type
_entity.pdbx_description
1 polymer ?
#
loop_
_entity_poly.entity_id
_entity_poly.type
_entity_poly.pdbx_seq_one_letter_code
_entity_poly.pdbx_strand_id
1 'polypeptide(L)'
;NRWLWRMSPRRLDAESLRDAMLVATGELNESLRGKGYIDFNSYFFKGTQFYDPIDATGYDTQRRTIYRMWARGGRNPFLDTFDCPDPSTTTPTRSATTTPLQALSLLNNAFSRRMAETLAAAALTSCGNNRSAQIDYCYERLFARLPSDDERTFVSTFVAERGLPAACRGLMNSSEFLYVD
;
A
#
# COMPACT_ATOMS: atom_id res chain seq x y z
N ASN A 1 -20.74 -15.54 12.19
CA ASN A 1 -19.89 -16.11 13.26
C ASN A 1 -20.61 -16.12 14.61
N ARG A 2 -21.41 -17.15 14.87
CA ARG A 2 -22.08 -17.35 16.18
C ARG A 2 -21.25 -18.22 17.14
N TRP A 3 -20.15 -18.79 16.64
CA TRP A 3 -19.16 -19.60 17.36
C TRP A 3 -17.79 -18.96 17.08
N LEU A 4 -17.07 -18.55 18.13
CA LEU A 4 -15.86 -17.70 18.11
C LEU A 4 -14.58 -18.41 17.62
N TRP A 5 -14.68 -19.36 16.69
CA TRP A 5 -13.53 -20.15 16.26
C TRP A 5 -12.74 -19.51 15.11
N ARG A 6 -13.33 -18.53 14.40
CA ARG A 6 -12.68 -17.76 13.34
C ARG A 6 -13.18 -16.32 13.31
N MET A 7 -12.28 -15.39 13.00
CA MET A 7 -12.61 -14.00 12.73
C MET A 7 -13.18 -13.85 11.32
N SER A 8 -14.09 -12.91 11.11
CA SER A 8 -14.51 -12.57 9.75
C SER A 8 -13.38 -11.78 9.09
N PRO A 9 -13.01 -12.08 7.83
CA PRO A 9 -12.04 -11.30 7.09
C PRO A 9 -12.35 -9.81 7.18
N ARG A 10 -11.36 -9.01 7.57
CA ARG A 10 -11.48 -7.56 7.66
C ARG A 10 -10.60 -6.91 6.61
N ARG A 11 -11.21 -6.08 5.79
CA ARG A 11 -10.49 -5.24 4.85
C ARG A 11 -9.63 -4.23 5.61
N LEU A 12 -8.40 -4.01 5.12
CA LEU A 12 -7.52 -2.95 5.59
C LEU A 12 -8.12 -1.58 5.28
N ASP A 13 -8.03 -0.65 6.24
CA ASP A 13 -8.30 0.76 6.01
C ASP A 13 -7.15 1.42 5.24
N ALA A 14 -7.41 2.59 4.68
CA ALA A 14 -6.48 3.31 3.82
C ALA A 14 -5.08 3.48 4.42
N GLU A 15 -5.01 3.85 5.69
CA GLU A 15 -3.76 4.08 6.41
C GLU A 15 -2.98 2.78 6.61
N SER A 16 -3.67 1.71 7.03
CA SER A 16 -3.02 0.40 7.22
C SER A 16 -2.61 -0.23 5.90
N LEU A 17 -3.37 -0.02 4.82
CA LEU A 17 -2.99 -0.48 3.48
C LEU A 17 -1.71 0.20 3.01
N ARG A 18 -1.63 1.53 3.13
CA ARG A 18 -0.41 2.28 2.80
C ARG A 18 0.78 1.79 3.64
N ASP A 19 0.59 1.66 4.95
CA ASP A 19 1.65 1.24 5.87
C ASP A 19 2.06 -0.21 5.61
N ALA A 20 1.14 -1.11 5.26
CA ALA A 20 1.44 -2.50 4.90
C ALA A 20 2.31 -2.58 3.63
N MET A 21 2.08 -1.72 2.63
CA MET A 21 2.93 -1.65 1.44
C MET A 21 4.36 -1.16 1.77
N LEU A 22 4.49 -0.22 2.70
CA LEU A 22 5.80 0.24 3.19
C LEU A 22 6.51 -0.87 3.98
N VAL A 23 5.79 -1.61 4.83
CA VAL A 23 6.35 -2.73 5.58
C VAL A 23 6.79 -3.83 4.63
N ALA A 24 5.95 -4.25 3.68
CA ALA A 24 6.26 -5.33 2.75
C ALA A 24 7.54 -5.04 1.93
N THR A 25 7.72 -3.78 1.53
CA THR A 25 8.90 -3.34 0.76
C THR A 25 10.14 -3.07 1.62
N GLY A 26 9.99 -2.91 2.94
CA GLY A 26 11.08 -2.53 3.84
C GLY A 26 11.37 -1.03 3.84
N GLU A 27 10.50 -0.21 3.24
CA GLU A 27 10.65 1.24 3.15
C GLU A 27 10.07 1.98 4.36
N LEU A 28 9.37 1.29 5.26
CA LEU A 28 8.76 1.92 6.42
C LEU A 28 9.83 2.52 7.34
N ASN A 29 9.78 3.84 7.50
CA ASN A 29 10.52 4.53 8.53
C ASN A 29 9.80 4.39 9.88
N GLU A 30 10.39 3.58 10.77
CA GLU A 30 9.88 3.24 12.10
C GLU A 30 10.17 4.30 13.18
N SER A 31 10.79 5.42 12.83
CA SER A 31 11.09 6.48 13.80
C SER A 31 9.84 6.92 14.54
N LEU A 32 9.91 6.89 15.87
CA LEU A 32 8.83 7.35 16.74
C LEU A 32 9.03 8.83 17.07
N ARG A 33 7.90 9.55 17.21
CA ARG A 33 7.86 10.99 17.59
C ARG A 33 8.50 11.89 16.52
N GLY A 34 8.72 13.17 16.84
CA GLY A 34 9.27 14.14 15.89
C GLY A 34 8.25 14.70 14.90
N LYS A 35 8.73 15.52 13.96
CA LYS A 35 7.88 16.22 13.00
C LYS A 35 7.27 15.23 12.01
N GLY A 36 5.96 15.35 11.79
CA GLY A 36 5.26 14.58 10.75
C GLY A 36 5.77 14.89 9.34
N TYR A 37 5.37 14.07 8.37
CA TYR A 37 5.66 14.31 6.96
C TYR A 37 4.52 15.06 6.28
N ILE A 38 4.85 15.77 5.20
CA ILE A 38 3.90 16.54 4.39
C ILE A 38 3.92 15.95 2.98
N ASP A 39 2.73 15.66 2.45
CA ASP A 39 2.52 15.10 1.11
C ASP A 39 1.66 16.03 0.24
N PHE A 40 1.72 17.33 0.51
CA PHE A 40 1.07 18.35 -0.29
C PHE A 40 1.89 19.65 -0.30
N ASN A 41 1.78 20.41 -1.39
CA ASN A 41 2.19 21.81 -1.39
C ASN A 41 1.05 22.67 -0.83
N SER A 42 1.39 23.76 -0.16
CA SER A 42 0.39 24.70 0.34
C SER A 42 0.68 26.11 -0.12
N TYR A 43 -0.34 26.82 -0.62
CA TYR A 43 -0.19 28.20 -1.08
C TYR A 43 -1.46 29.00 -0.80
N PHE A 44 -1.29 30.31 -0.63
CA PHE A 44 -2.38 31.24 -0.38
C PHE A 44 -2.75 31.95 -1.67
N PHE A 45 -4.02 31.87 -2.07
CA PHE A 45 -4.51 32.52 -3.27
C PHE A 45 -5.90 33.11 -3.03
N LYS A 46 -6.07 34.40 -3.34
CA LYS A 46 -7.35 35.13 -3.26
C LYS A 46 -8.13 34.91 -1.95
N GLY A 47 -7.44 34.96 -0.80
CA GLY A 47 -8.10 34.84 0.51
C GLY A 47 -8.26 33.41 1.04
N THR A 48 -7.85 32.40 0.26
CA THR A 48 -8.03 30.98 0.59
C THR A 48 -6.70 30.24 0.57
N GLN A 49 -6.52 29.32 1.52
CA GLN A 49 -5.39 28.39 1.54
C GLN A 49 -5.72 27.16 0.70
N PHE A 50 -4.87 26.84 -0.28
CA PHE A 50 -4.98 25.66 -1.14
C PHE A 50 -3.93 24.62 -0.78
N TYR A 51 -4.25 23.36 -1.07
CA TYR A 51 -3.40 22.21 -0.82
C TYR A 51 -3.39 21.30 -2.04
N ASP A 52 -2.25 21.23 -2.72
CA ASP A 52 -2.08 20.38 -3.91
C ASP A 52 -1.33 19.11 -3.51
N PRO A 53 -1.93 17.91 -3.68
CA PRO A 53 -1.27 16.66 -3.36
C PRO A 53 0.01 16.46 -4.16
N ILE A 54 1.06 15.96 -3.52
CA ILE A 54 2.31 15.56 -4.17
C ILE A 54 2.61 14.09 -3.86
N ASP A 55 3.29 13.42 -4.79
CA ASP A 55 3.85 12.09 -4.53
C ASP A 55 5.17 12.25 -3.75
N ALA A 56 5.05 12.38 -2.43
CA ALA A 56 6.20 12.60 -1.55
C ALA A 56 7.06 11.34 -1.42
N THR A 57 8.30 11.40 -1.91
CA THR A 57 9.27 10.30 -1.88
C THR A 57 10.40 10.55 -0.87
N GLY A 58 11.05 9.48 -0.43
CA GLY A 58 12.18 9.53 0.49
C GLY A 58 11.87 8.99 1.89
N TYR A 59 12.93 8.64 2.61
CA TYR A 59 12.85 7.98 3.91
C TYR A 59 12.03 8.78 4.95
N ASP A 60 12.10 10.11 4.92
CA ASP A 60 11.37 10.97 5.85
C ASP A 60 9.85 11.02 5.57
N THR A 61 9.41 10.69 4.35
CA THR A 61 7.99 10.70 3.96
C THR A 61 7.36 9.31 4.02
N GLN A 62 8.17 8.26 4.04
CA GLN A 62 7.76 6.86 4.17
C GLN A 62 7.56 6.43 5.62
N ARG A 63 7.05 7.35 6.45
CA ARG A 63 6.67 7.07 7.84
C ARG A 63 5.27 6.47 7.91
N ARG A 64 4.95 5.88 9.06
CA ARG A 64 3.58 5.45 9.38
C ARG A 64 2.59 6.57 9.11
N THR A 65 1.46 6.25 8.50
CA THR A 65 0.48 7.23 8.03
C THR A 65 -0.09 8.09 9.17
N ILE A 66 -0.04 7.60 10.41
CA ILE A 66 -0.39 8.39 11.62
C ILE A 66 0.46 9.66 11.80
N TYR A 67 1.67 9.70 11.23
CA TYR A 67 2.57 10.87 11.27
C TYR A 67 2.36 11.82 10.09
N ARG A 68 1.38 11.56 9.22
CA ARG A 68 1.01 12.48 8.15
C ARG A 68 0.47 13.78 8.73
N MET A 69 0.90 14.92 8.20
CA MET A 69 0.27 16.20 8.49
C MET A 69 -1.14 16.24 7.87
N TRP A 70 -2.14 16.55 8.69
CA TRP A 70 -3.53 16.68 8.24
C TRP A 70 -3.93 18.15 8.13
N ALA A 71 -4.23 18.59 6.92
CA ALA A 71 -4.91 19.85 6.67
C ALA A 71 -6.38 19.58 6.32
N ARG A 72 -7.32 20.42 6.78
CA ARG A 72 -8.77 20.23 6.53
C ARG A 72 -9.12 20.14 5.03
N GLY A 73 -8.37 20.83 4.16
CA GLY A 73 -8.49 20.71 2.70
C GLY A 73 -7.42 19.84 2.04
N GLY A 74 -6.48 19.29 2.82
CA GLY A 74 -5.32 18.53 2.33
C GLY A 74 -5.64 17.07 2.11
N ARG A 75 -6.41 16.80 1.06
CA ARG A 75 -6.79 15.47 0.59
C ARG A 75 -5.59 14.68 0.08
N ASN A 76 -5.64 13.35 0.20
CA ASN A 76 -4.64 12.46 -0.40
C ASN A 76 -5.37 11.49 -1.35
N PRO A 77 -5.10 11.53 -2.66
CA PRO A 77 -5.83 10.72 -3.63
C PRO A 77 -5.78 9.20 -3.37
N PHE A 78 -4.67 8.70 -2.82
CA PHE A 78 -4.56 7.29 -2.44
C PHE A 78 -5.46 7.02 -1.24
N LEU A 79 -5.31 7.77 -0.14
CA LEU A 79 -6.06 7.53 1.09
C LEU A 79 -7.58 7.71 0.88
N ASP A 80 -7.97 8.77 0.16
CA ASP A 80 -9.37 9.07 -0.15
C ASP A 80 -10.02 7.95 -0.96
N THR A 81 -9.27 7.34 -1.89
CA THR A 81 -9.80 6.22 -2.68
C THR A 81 -10.16 5.02 -1.80
N PHE A 82 -9.41 4.78 -0.72
CA PHE A 82 -9.61 3.67 0.21
C PHE A 82 -10.45 4.06 1.45
N ASP A 83 -11.39 4.98 1.27
CA ASP A 83 -12.37 5.39 2.28
C ASP A 83 -11.76 6.02 3.54
N CYS A 84 -10.60 6.67 3.42
CA CYS A 84 -10.05 7.46 4.52
C CYS A 84 -11.01 8.60 4.90
N PRO A 85 -11.29 8.82 6.20
CA PRO A 85 -12.17 9.90 6.65
C PRO A 85 -11.71 11.28 6.18
N ASP A 86 -12.67 12.10 5.70
CA ASP A 86 -12.39 13.48 5.30
C ASP A 86 -12.12 14.35 6.54
N PRO A 87 -10.93 14.98 6.66
CA PRO A 87 -10.54 15.76 7.85
C PRO A 87 -11.37 17.03 8.06
N SER A 88 -12.19 17.44 7.09
CA SER A 88 -13.12 18.57 7.21
C SER A 88 -14.47 18.21 7.80
N THR A 89 -14.78 16.91 7.96
CA THR A 89 -16.10 16.44 8.39
C THR A 89 -16.02 15.47 9.57
N THR A 90 -17.12 15.31 10.30
CA THR A 90 -17.24 14.30 11.35
C THR A 90 -17.57 12.94 10.73
N THR A 91 -16.79 11.92 11.07
CA THR A 91 -16.99 10.55 10.60
C THR A 91 -17.15 9.60 11.80
N PRO A 92 -18.37 9.41 12.32
CA PRO A 92 -18.60 8.56 13.51
C PRO A 92 -18.35 7.07 13.22
N THR A 93 -18.50 6.65 11.97
CA THR A 93 -18.29 5.28 11.49
C THR A 93 -17.46 5.31 10.22
N ARG A 94 -16.38 4.52 10.16
CA ARG A 94 -15.60 4.35 8.93
C ARG A 94 -16.38 3.48 7.94
N SER A 95 -16.54 3.98 6.71
CA SER A 95 -17.06 3.19 5.60
C SER A 95 -15.98 2.25 5.08
N ALA A 96 -16.39 1.08 4.59
CA ALA A 96 -15.52 0.16 3.89
C ALA A 96 -16.23 -0.26 2.60
N THR A 97 -15.76 0.26 1.46
CA THR A 97 -16.31 -0.05 0.15
C THR A 97 -15.40 -1.03 -0.58
N THR A 98 -15.96 -1.70 -1.60
CA THR A 98 -15.20 -2.51 -2.54
C THR A 98 -15.63 -2.10 -3.93
N THR A 99 -14.86 -1.23 -4.56
CA THR A 99 -15.21 -0.68 -5.87
C THR A 99 -14.15 -1.04 -6.93
N PRO A 100 -14.53 -1.15 -8.20
CA PRO A 100 -13.57 -1.31 -9.30
C PRO A 100 -12.55 -0.16 -9.35
N LEU A 101 -12.96 1.06 -8.94
CA LEU A 101 -12.08 2.22 -8.88
C LEU A 101 -10.94 2.02 -7.86
N GLN A 102 -11.24 1.43 -6.70
CA GLN A 102 -10.21 1.10 -5.71
C GLN A 102 -9.20 0.09 -6.24
N ALA A 103 -9.65 -0.98 -6.89
CA ALA A 103 -8.76 -1.96 -7.50
C ALA A 103 -7.90 -1.32 -8.61
N LEU A 104 -8.50 -0.48 -9.45
CA LEU A 104 -7.79 0.23 -10.51
C LEU A 104 -6.79 1.25 -9.97
N SER A 105 -7.13 1.95 -8.88
CA SER A 105 -6.22 2.86 -8.18
C SER A 105 -5.06 2.11 -7.53
N LEU A 106 -5.31 0.98 -6.87
CA LEU A 106 -4.23 0.15 -6.32
C LEU A 106 -3.27 -0.31 -7.42
N LEU A 107 -3.83 -0.63 -8.60
CA LEU A 107 -3.02 -1.00 -9.76
C LEU A 107 -2.20 0.20 -10.23
N ASN A 108 -2.81 1.36 -10.47
CA ASN A 108 -2.20 2.43 -11.27
C ASN A 108 -1.56 3.57 -10.49
N ASN A 109 -1.82 3.69 -9.18
CA ASN A 109 -1.26 4.76 -8.37
C ASN A 109 0.27 4.72 -8.38
N ALA A 110 0.91 5.90 -8.47
CA ALA A 110 2.36 6.04 -8.52
C ALA A 110 3.05 5.43 -7.30
N PHE A 111 2.46 5.60 -6.10
CA PHE A 111 2.93 4.97 -4.87
C PHE A 111 2.93 3.44 -5.00
N SER A 112 1.80 2.85 -5.41
CA SER A 112 1.70 1.39 -5.55
C SER A 112 2.69 0.81 -6.56
N ARG A 113 2.85 1.48 -7.70
CA ARG A 113 3.82 1.07 -8.72
C ARG A 113 5.25 1.11 -8.18
N ARG A 114 5.61 2.18 -7.49
CA ARG A 114 6.92 2.31 -6.85
C ARG A 114 7.14 1.22 -5.80
N MET A 115 6.15 0.91 -4.97
CA MET A 115 6.25 -0.18 -3.99
C MET A 115 6.47 -1.54 -4.66
N ALA A 116 5.79 -1.82 -5.78
CA ALA A 116 6.01 -3.04 -6.53
C ALA A 116 7.44 -3.12 -7.13
N GLU A 117 7.96 -2.00 -7.64
CA GLU A 117 9.34 -1.91 -8.14
C GLU A 117 10.36 -2.10 -7.01
N THR A 118 10.16 -1.47 -5.85
CA THR A 118 11.02 -1.63 -4.67
C THR A 118 11.02 -3.07 -4.16
N LEU A 119 9.86 -3.73 -4.08
CA LEU A 119 9.79 -5.13 -3.65
C LEU A 119 10.57 -6.05 -4.60
N ALA A 120 10.41 -5.85 -5.91
CA ALA A 120 11.12 -6.62 -6.91
C ALA A 120 12.64 -6.40 -6.84
N ALA A 121 13.10 -5.17 -6.59
CA ALA A 121 14.51 -4.86 -6.39
C ALA A 121 15.05 -5.54 -5.12
N ALA A 122 14.31 -5.48 -4.00
CA ALA A 122 14.69 -6.14 -2.75
C ALA A 122 14.80 -7.66 -2.91
N ALA A 123 13.88 -8.27 -3.67
CA ALA A 123 13.92 -9.70 -3.98
C ALA A 123 15.16 -10.06 -4.82
N LEU A 124 15.51 -9.24 -5.82
CA LEU A 124 16.70 -9.42 -6.64
C LEU A 124 17.98 -9.32 -5.80
N THR A 125 18.07 -8.33 -4.91
CA THR A 125 19.21 -8.16 -4.00
C THR A 125 19.35 -9.32 -3.02
N SER A 126 18.24 -9.82 -2.48
CA SER A 126 18.24 -10.88 -1.45
C SER A 126 18.48 -12.27 -2.02
N CYS A 127 17.95 -12.56 -3.22
CA CYS A 127 17.91 -13.91 -3.79
C CYS A 127 18.78 -14.09 -5.05
N GLY A 128 19.46 -13.03 -5.51
CA GLY A 128 20.24 -13.05 -6.75
C GLY A 128 19.36 -13.41 -7.95
N ASN A 129 19.88 -14.19 -8.91
CA ASN A 129 19.14 -14.57 -10.12
C ASN A 129 18.21 -15.79 -9.94
N ASN A 130 17.99 -16.28 -8.72
CA ASN A 130 17.10 -17.42 -8.48
C ASN A 130 15.63 -16.97 -8.49
N ARG A 131 14.93 -17.19 -9.61
CA ARG A 131 13.53 -16.76 -9.80
C ARG A 131 12.57 -17.37 -8.78
N SER A 132 12.76 -18.65 -8.45
CA SER A 132 11.90 -19.33 -7.47
C SER A 132 12.04 -18.68 -6.09
N ALA A 133 13.28 -18.46 -5.65
CA ALA A 133 13.56 -17.81 -4.37
C ALA A 133 13.06 -16.35 -4.33
N GLN A 134 13.13 -15.62 -5.44
CA GLN A 134 12.56 -14.27 -5.53
C GLN A 134 11.03 -14.27 -5.40
N ILE A 135 10.34 -15.25 -5.98
CA ILE A 135 8.89 -15.40 -5.85
C ILE A 135 8.54 -15.75 -4.40
N ASP A 136 9.26 -16.70 -3.79
CA ASP A 136 9.11 -17.07 -2.39
C ASP A 136 9.28 -15.85 -1.47
N TYR A 137 10.33 -15.07 -1.69
CA TYR A 137 10.56 -13.82 -0.97
C TYR A 137 9.37 -12.85 -1.09
N CYS A 138 8.83 -12.64 -2.29
CA CYS A 138 7.69 -11.74 -2.48
C CYS A 138 6.44 -12.24 -1.75
N TYR A 139 6.17 -13.55 -1.78
CA TYR A 139 5.04 -14.17 -1.10
C TYR A 139 5.16 -14.07 0.42
N GLU A 140 6.35 -14.33 0.98
CA GLU A 140 6.58 -14.19 2.41
C GLU A 140 6.40 -12.73 2.87
N ARG A 141 6.88 -11.75 2.08
CA ARG A 141 6.74 -10.32 2.41
C ARG A 141 5.31 -9.80 2.30
N LEU A 142 4.51 -10.32 1.37
CA LEU A 142 3.15 -9.84 1.12
C LEU A 142 2.08 -10.62 1.89
N PHE A 143 2.26 -11.93 2.06
CA PHE A 143 1.23 -12.84 2.57
C PHE A 143 1.68 -13.67 3.78
N ALA A 144 2.93 -13.52 4.24
CA ALA A 144 3.50 -14.28 5.35
C ALA A 144 3.42 -15.81 5.18
N ARG A 145 3.45 -16.29 3.94
CA ARG A 145 3.46 -17.71 3.57
C ARG A 145 4.21 -17.93 2.27
N LEU A 146 4.51 -19.18 1.94
CA LEU A 146 5.00 -19.58 0.63
C LEU A 146 3.83 -19.72 -0.38
N PRO A 147 4.09 -19.58 -1.69
CA PRO A 147 3.10 -19.85 -2.72
C PRO A 147 2.76 -21.35 -2.74
N SER A 148 1.50 -21.68 -3.06
CA SER A 148 1.11 -23.04 -3.43
C SER A 148 1.75 -23.45 -4.77
N ASP A 149 1.69 -24.73 -5.12
CA ASP A 149 2.26 -25.22 -6.38
C ASP A 149 1.61 -24.58 -7.62
N ASP A 150 0.28 -24.37 -7.57
CA ASP A 150 -0.47 -23.71 -8.64
C ASP A 150 -0.09 -22.22 -8.75
N GLU A 151 -0.01 -21.53 -7.61
CA GLU A 151 0.41 -20.12 -7.55
C GLU A 151 1.84 -19.93 -8.04
N ARG A 152 2.76 -20.81 -7.62
CA ARG A 152 4.15 -20.79 -8.07
C ARG A 152 4.22 -20.93 -9.58
N THR A 153 3.47 -21.88 -10.15
CA THR A 153 3.46 -22.14 -11.59
C THR A 153 2.91 -20.94 -12.36
N PHE A 154 1.78 -20.38 -11.90
CA PHE A 154 1.17 -19.20 -12.51
C PHE A 154 2.09 -17.97 -12.45
N VAL A 155 2.62 -17.66 -11.27
CA VAL A 155 3.46 -16.49 -11.06
C VAL A 155 4.78 -16.65 -11.82
N SER A 156 5.42 -17.83 -11.80
CA SER A 156 6.65 -18.07 -12.57
C SER A 156 6.45 -17.83 -14.07
N THR A 157 5.33 -18.27 -14.62
CA THR A 157 4.96 -18.04 -16.04
C THR A 157 4.80 -16.55 -16.31
N PHE A 158 4.00 -15.86 -15.49
CA PHE A 158 3.76 -14.42 -15.63
C PHE A 158 5.05 -13.59 -15.49
N VAL A 159 5.91 -13.98 -14.55
CA VAL A 159 7.20 -13.37 -14.25
C VAL A 159 8.19 -13.52 -15.41
N ALA A 160 8.11 -14.60 -16.19
CA ALA A 160 8.89 -14.79 -17.41
C ALA A 160 8.39 -13.89 -18.56
N GLU A 161 7.08 -13.67 -18.66
CA GLU A 161 6.48 -12.86 -19.72
C GLU A 161 6.53 -11.35 -19.46
N ARG A 162 6.39 -10.92 -18.20
CA ARG A 162 6.15 -9.52 -17.81
C ARG A 162 7.15 -8.97 -16.81
N GLY A 163 8.04 -9.80 -16.27
CA GLY A 163 9.03 -9.42 -15.26
C GLY A 163 8.51 -9.42 -13.82
N LEU A 164 9.43 -9.27 -12.87
CA LEU A 164 9.11 -9.32 -11.43
C LEU A 164 8.29 -8.12 -10.96
N PRO A 165 8.59 -6.86 -11.36
CA PRO A 165 7.84 -5.70 -10.89
C PRO A 165 6.36 -5.78 -11.26
N ALA A 166 6.04 -6.30 -12.45
CA ALA A 166 4.66 -6.53 -12.87
C ALA A 166 3.97 -7.58 -11.99
N ALA A 167 4.68 -8.66 -11.63
CA ALA A 167 4.15 -9.69 -10.74
C ALA A 167 3.90 -9.13 -9.33
N CYS A 168 4.87 -8.43 -8.74
CA CYS A 168 4.71 -7.75 -7.44
C CYS A 168 3.51 -6.80 -7.43
N ARG A 169 3.31 -6.05 -8.52
CA ARG A 169 2.15 -5.16 -8.69
C ARG A 169 0.83 -5.92 -8.70
N GLY A 170 0.78 -7.08 -9.35
CA GLY A 170 -0.39 -7.96 -9.35
C GLY A 170 -0.67 -8.56 -7.98
N LEU A 171 0.37 -9.04 -7.29
CA LEU A 171 0.28 -9.61 -5.95
C LEU A 171 -0.18 -8.57 -4.92
N MET A 172 0.33 -7.34 -4.97
CA MET A 172 -0.15 -6.24 -4.11
C MET A 172 -1.60 -5.82 -4.39
N ASN A 173 -2.14 -6.14 -5.57
CA ASN A 173 -3.55 -5.89 -5.92
C ASN A 173 -4.46 -7.08 -5.56
N SER A 174 -3.93 -8.16 -5.00
CA SER A 174 -4.75 -9.31 -4.66
C SER A 174 -5.67 -9.01 -3.48
N SER A 175 -6.81 -9.72 -3.42
CA SER A 175 -7.67 -9.68 -2.23
C SER A 175 -6.94 -10.16 -0.98
N GLU A 176 -6.01 -11.11 -1.11
CA GLU A 176 -5.24 -11.61 0.03
C GLU A 176 -4.37 -10.51 0.67
N PHE A 177 -3.85 -9.56 -0.11
CA PHE A 177 -3.12 -8.43 0.45
C PHE A 177 -4.03 -7.40 1.13
N LEU A 178 -5.28 -7.28 0.68
CA LEU A 178 -6.23 -6.26 1.14
C LEU A 178 -7.02 -6.65 2.39
N TYR A 179 -7.02 -7.92 2.77
CA TYR A 179 -7.83 -8.46 3.87
C TYR A 179 -6.96 -9.17 4.89
N VAL A 180 -7.36 -9.06 6.16
CA VAL A 180 -6.75 -9.76 7.30
C VAL A 180 -7.78 -10.73 7.87
N ASP A 181 -7.39 -12.00 8.00
CA ASP A 181 -8.23 -13.13 8.43
C ASP A 181 -8.00 -13.54 9.89
#